data_AF-A0A7V2S7Z0-F1
#
_entry.id   AF-A0A7V2S7Z0-F1
#
_cell.length_a   1.000
_cell.length_b   1.000
_cell.length_c   1.000
_cell.angle_alpha   90.00
_cell.angle_beta   90.00
_cell.angle_gamma   90.00
#
_symmetry.space_group_name_H-M   'P 1'
#
loop_
_entity.id
_entity.type
_entity.pdbx_description
1 polymer ?
#
loop_
_entity_poly.entity_id
_entity_poly.type
_entity_poly.pdbx_seq_one_letter_code
_entity_poly.pdbx_strand_id
1 'polypeptide(L)'
;KRASKIIEGVVIKAELIPTPGFDRTVKYTFKIDKIYKGKTGKVLSVFTSAESATCGTTFDVGSKYVVLVEKNNQVGLCGAQEKWYDSKWKNRIDIQQNGLLQELRK
;
A
#
# COMPACT_ATOMS: atom_id res chain seq x y z
N LYS A 1 3.95 -11.76 9.29
CA LYS A 1 2.53 -11.42 9.05
C LYS A 1 2.22 -11.65 7.57
N ARG A 2 1.09 -12.29 7.22
CA ARG A 2 0.77 -12.65 5.81
C ARG A 2 -0.23 -11.64 5.24
N ALA A 3 0.06 -11.07 4.08
CA ALA A 3 -0.83 -10.12 3.42
C ALA A 3 -2.17 -10.78 3.05
N SER A 4 -3.28 -10.06 3.27
CA SER A 4 -4.63 -10.51 2.89
C SER A 4 -4.91 -10.24 1.41
N LYS A 5 -4.38 -9.13 0.88
CA LYS A 5 -4.47 -8.75 -0.53
C LYS A 5 -3.13 -8.20 -1.01
N ILE A 6 -2.85 -8.40 -2.30
CA ILE A 6 -1.73 -7.76 -2.99
C ILE A 6 -2.30 -7.11 -4.23
N ILE A 7 -2.15 -5.80 -4.32
CA ILE A 7 -2.75 -4.99 -5.37
C ILE A 7 -1.72 -4.07 -5.98
N GLU A 8 -1.98 -3.67 -7.22
CA GLU A 8 -1.32 -2.57 -7.90
C GLU A 8 -2.36 -1.55 -8.31
N GLY A 9 -2.07 -0.28 -8.08
CA GLY A 9 -2.99 0.80 -8.40
C GLY A 9 -2.41 2.19 -8.16
N VAL A 10 -3.18 3.18 -8.59
CA VAL A 10 -2.86 4.60 -8.44
C VAL A 10 -3.60 5.17 -7.25
N VAL A 11 -2.91 5.94 -6.42
CA VAL A 11 -3.53 6.69 -5.32
C VAL A 11 -4.32 7.84 -5.92
N ILE A 12 -5.64 7.88 -5.71
CA ILE A 12 -6.51 8.92 -6.24
C ILE A 12 -7.02 9.89 -5.16
N LYS A 13 -6.86 9.55 -3.88
CA LYS A 13 -7.29 10.40 -2.76
C LYS A 13 -6.52 10.06 -1.49
N ALA A 14 -6.22 11.07 -0.68
CA ALA A 14 -5.72 10.93 0.69
C ALA A 14 -6.60 11.77 1.62
N GLU A 15 -7.01 11.22 2.75
CA GLU A 15 -7.87 11.88 3.73
C GLU A 15 -7.34 11.61 5.14
N LEU A 16 -7.16 12.67 5.93
CA LEU A 16 -6.92 12.52 7.36
C LEU A 16 -8.25 12.19 8.03
N ILE A 17 -8.32 11.05 8.71
CA ILE A 17 -9.48 10.70 9.53
C ILE A 17 -9.20 11.19 10.95
N PRO A 18 -10.01 12.13 11.46
CA PRO A 18 -9.94 12.51 12.86
C PRO A 18 -10.43 11.33 13.71
N THR A 19 -9.50 10.65 14.37
CA THR A 19 -9.78 9.66 15.40
C THR A 19 -9.67 10.33 16.78
N PRO A 20 -10.58 10.06 17.72
CA PRO A 20 -10.47 10.59 19.07
C PRO A 20 -9.21 10.01 19.75
N GLY A 21 -8.21 10.87 19.99
CA GLY A 21 -6.88 10.50 20.53
C GLY A 21 -5.72 11.22 19.82
N PHE A 22 -4.48 10.86 20.17
CA PHE A 22 -3.27 11.37 19.50
C PHE A 22 -2.96 10.63 18.18
N ASP A 23 -3.51 9.42 17.99
CA ASP A 23 -3.28 8.62 16.79
C ASP A 23 -4.13 9.14 15.63
N ARG A 24 -3.50 9.88 14.71
CA ARG A 24 -4.11 10.30 13.45
C ARG A 24 -4.05 9.15 12.46
N THR A 25 -5.19 8.79 11.86
CA THR A 25 -5.24 7.78 10.79
C THR A 25 -5.34 8.47 9.43
N VAL A 26 -4.57 8.03 8.45
CA VAL A 26 -4.70 8.46 7.06
C VAL A 26 -5.37 7.37 6.23
N LYS A 27 -6.41 7.75 5.50
CA LYS A 27 -7.09 6.91 4.53
C LYS A 27 -6.61 7.26 3.12
N TYR A 28 -6.05 6.29 2.43
CA TYR A 28 -5.68 6.41 1.03
C TYR A 28 -6.65 5.61 0.17
N THR A 29 -7.12 6.20 -0.91
CA THR A 29 -7.99 5.53 -1.88
C THR A 29 -7.19 5.23 -3.14
N PHE A 30 -7.15 3.95 -3.50
CA PHE A 30 -6.48 3.43 -4.69
C PHE A 30 -7.52 3.10 -5.76
N LYS A 31 -7.27 3.55 -7.00
CA LYS A 31 -7.85 2.97 -8.19
C LYS A 31 -7.02 1.75 -8.58
N ILE A 32 -7.65 0.59 -8.62
CA ILE A 32 -6.97 -0.69 -8.81
C ILE A 32 -6.79 -0.97 -10.29
N ASP A 33 -5.53 -1.20 -10.68
CA ASP A 33 -5.16 -1.62 -12.03
C ASP A 33 -5.04 -3.15 -12.11
N LYS A 34 -4.44 -3.76 -11.09
CA LYS A 34 -4.20 -5.21 -11.04
C LYS A 34 -4.30 -5.76 -9.63
N ILE A 35 -4.83 -6.98 -9.52
CA ILE A 35 -4.91 -7.74 -8.27
C ILE A 35 -4.03 -8.97 -8.43
N TYR A 36 -3.03 -9.10 -7.56
CA TYR A 36 -2.15 -10.26 -7.52
C TYR A 36 -2.61 -11.31 -6.52
N LYS A 37 -3.27 -10.89 -5.43
CA LYS A 37 -3.79 -11.78 -4.39
C LYS A 37 -5.03 -11.20 -3.73
N GLY A 38 -5.98 -12.07 -3.40
CA GLY A 38 -7.22 -11.71 -2.71
C GLY A 38 -8.29 -11.16 -3.66
N LYS A 39 -9.37 -10.60 -3.10
CA LYS A 39 -10.47 -9.99 -3.86
C LYS A 39 -10.72 -8.57 -3.38
N THR A 40 -10.96 -7.66 -4.32
CA THR A 40 -11.37 -6.28 -4.04
C THR A 40 -12.11 -5.70 -5.26
N GLY A 41 -12.71 -4.52 -5.09
CA GLY A 41 -13.35 -3.79 -6.19
C GLY A 41 -12.34 -3.02 -7.04
N LYS A 42 -12.86 -2.24 -8.01
CA LYS A 42 -12.05 -1.33 -8.84
C LYS A 42 -11.41 -0.19 -8.02
N VAL A 43 -11.91 0.04 -6.81
CA VAL A 43 -11.40 1.03 -5.87
C VAL A 43 -11.24 0.36 -4.52
N LEU A 44 -10.13 0.64 -3.83
CA LEU A 44 -9.88 0.18 -2.46
C LEU A 44 -9.41 1.34 -1.60
N SER A 45 -10.03 1.52 -0.43
CA SER A 45 -9.48 2.38 0.62
C SER A 45 -8.62 1.55 1.57
N VAL A 46 -7.40 2.02 1.82
CA VAL A 46 -6.49 1.47 2.82
C VAL A 46 -6.24 2.51 3.91
N PHE A 47 -5.90 2.03 5.10
CA PHE A 47 -5.71 2.86 6.28
C PHE A 47 -4.31 2.63 6.84
N THR A 48 -3.68 3.71 7.27
CA THR A 48 -2.36 3.67 7.89
C THR A 48 -2.28 4.76 8.94
N SER A 49 -1.38 4.59 9.92
CA SER A 49 -1.12 5.66 10.88
C SER A 49 -0.45 6.85 10.17
N ALA A 50 -0.74 8.07 10.63
CA ALA A 50 -0.10 9.27 10.11
C ALA A 50 1.36 9.40 10.57
N GLU A 51 1.75 8.73 11.66
CA GLU A 51 3.08 8.85 12.25
C GLU A 51 3.95 7.64 11.93
N SER A 52 5.13 7.89 11.35
CA SER A 52 6.14 6.84 11.08
C SER A 52 6.64 6.18 12.37
N ALA A 53 6.61 6.88 13.51
CA ALA A 53 6.90 6.34 14.84
C ALA A 53 5.95 5.20 15.25
N THR A 54 4.77 5.12 14.64
CA THR A 54 3.78 4.05 14.84
C THR A 54 3.68 3.10 13.64
N CYS A 55 4.73 3.05 12.82
CA CYS A 55 4.79 2.26 11.59
C CYS A 55 3.76 2.71 10.52
N GLY A 56 3.44 4.00 10.45
CA GLY A 56 2.67 4.59 9.35
C GLY A 56 3.42 4.56 8.01
N THR A 57 2.71 4.42 6.90
CA THR A 57 3.27 4.53 5.54
C THR A 57 2.65 5.72 4.81
N THR A 58 3.42 6.37 3.94
CA THR A 58 2.95 7.54 3.18
C THR A 58 2.85 7.20 1.70
N PHE A 59 1.79 7.69 1.06
CA PHE A 59 1.57 7.52 -0.37
C PHE A 59 1.33 8.85 -1.03
N ASP A 60 1.90 9.04 -2.22
CA ASP A 60 1.71 10.25 -3.01
C ASP A 60 0.48 10.10 -3.89
N VAL A 61 -0.45 11.05 -3.79
CA VAL A 61 -1.61 11.13 -4.70
C VAL A 61 -1.12 11.29 -6.14
N GLY A 62 -1.69 10.52 -7.06
CA GLY A 62 -1.29 10.44 -8.46
C GLY A 62 -0.18 9.44 -8.76
N SER A 63 0.49 8.90 -7.74
CA SER A 63 1.54 7.89 -7.93
C SER A 63 0.98 6.46 -7.90
N LYS A 64 1.69 5.57 -8.61
CA LYS A 64 1.36 4.15 -8.73
C LYS A 64 2.19 3.31 -7.76
N TYR A 65 1.58 2.31 -7.14
CA TYR A 65 2.23 1.45 -6.15
C TYR A 65 1.79 0.00 -6.29
N VAL A 66 2.67 -0.91 -5.87
CA VAL A 66 2.28 -2.27 -5.46
C VAL A 66 2.20 -2.28 -3.93
N VAL A 67 1.07 -2.73 -3.39
CA VAL A 67 0.76 -2.62 -1.96
C VAL A 67 0.33 -3.96 -1.39
N LEU A 68 0.96 -4.35 -0.28
CA LEU A 68 0.51 -5.46 0.57
C LEU A 68 -0.48 -4.94 1.59
N VAL A 69 -1.71 -5.40 1.47
CA VAL A 69 -2.79 -5.01 2.36
C VAL A 69 -2.97 -6.09 3.43
N GLU A 70 -2.86 -5.71 4.70
CA GLU A 70 -3.12 -6.58 5.83
C GLU A 70 -4.64 -6.82 6.01
N LYS A 71 -5.05 -7.47 7.10
CA LYS A 71 -6.47 -7.59 7.43
C LYS A 71 -7.08 -6.21 7.69
N ASN A 72 -8.39 -6.08 7.51
CA ASN A 72 -9.14 -4.82 7.71
C ASN A 72 -8.63 -3.63 6.86
N ASN A 73 -8.03 -3.91 5.70
CA ASN A 73 -7.47 -2.92 4.79
C ASN A 73 -6.38 -2.02 5.42
N GLN A 74 -5.69 -2.51 6.44
CA GLN A 74 -4.56 -1.84 7.07
C GLN A 74 -3.30 -1.99 6.21
N VAL A 75 -2.49 -0.95 6.17
CA VAL A 75 -1.14 -0.95 5.57
C VAL A 75 -0.20 -0.26 6.55
N GLY A 76 0.97 -0.85 6.77
CA GLY A 76 1.96 -0.33 7.72
C GLY A 76 3.36 -0.42 7.14
N LEU A 77 4.30 0.30 7.75
CA LEU A 77 5.69 0.46 7.34
C LEU A 77 6.41 -0.88 7.11
N CYS A 78 6.06 -1.90 7.90
CA CYS A 78 6.62 -3.26 7.79
C CYS A 78 5.94 -4.14 6.74
N GLY A 79 4.83 -3.68 6.14
CA GLY A 79 4.28 -4.27 4.93
C GLY A 79 5.10 -3.80 3.73
N ALA A 80 5.55 -4.72 2.88
CA ALA A 80 6.28 -4.32 1.68
C ALA A 80 5.37 -3.42 0.81
N GLN A 81 5.77 -2.17 0.62
CA GLN A 81 5.21 -1.28 -0.39
C GLN A 81 6.33 -0.81 -1.31
N GLU A 82 6.07 -0.78 -2.61
CA GLU A 82 7.02 -0.27 -3.59
C GLU A 82 6.33 0.75 -4.48
N LYS A 83 6.90 1.96 -4.54
CA LYS A 83 6.47 3.01 -5.45
C LYS A 83 6.95 2.69 -6.86
N TRP A 84 6.03 2.63 -7.80
CA TRP A 84 6.36 2.46 -9.21
C TRP A 84 6.72 3.82 -9.79
N TYR A 85 8.01 4.04 -10.06
CA TYR A 85 8.47 5.20 -10.83
C TYR A 85 8.48 4.84 -12.31
N ASP A 86 7.59 5.47 -13.08
CA ASP A 86 7.63 5.42 -14.54
C ASP A 86 8.78 6.31 -15.02
N SER A 87 9.96 5.74 -15.21
CA SER A 87 10.86 6.23 -16.25
C SER A 87 11.70 5.06 -16.73
N LYS A 88 11.94 5.04 -18.05
CA LYS A 88 12.50 3.98 -18.89
C LYS A 88 13.74 3.20 -18.39
N TRP A 89 14.36 3.49 -17.25
CA TRP A 89 15.50 2.72 -16.73
C TRP A 89 15.52 2.73 -15.19
N LYS A 90 15.70 1.54 -14.59
CA LYS A 90 15.93 1.25 -13.15
C LYS A 90 14.69 1.23 -12.24
N ASN A 91 14.05 0.06 -12.12
CA ASN A 91 13.99 -0.70 -10.86
C ASN A 91 13.29 -2.06 -11.07
N ARG A 92 14.00 -2.98 -11.74
CA ARG A 92 13.75 -4.42 -11.64
C ARG A 92 14.54 -5.06 -10.48
N ILE A 93 15.16 -4.24 -9.62
CA ILE A 93 16.08 -4.65 -8.56
C ILE A 93 15.68 -3.91 -7.26
N ASP A 94 14.55 -4.30 -6.68
CA ASP A 94 14.24 -4.09 -5.23
C ASP A 94 13.08 -4.98 -4.79
N ILE A 95 12.28 -5.43 -5.77
CA ILE A 95 11.45 -6.63 -5.73
C ILE A 95 12.17 -7.83 -5.06
N GLN A 96 13.52 -7.91 -5.11
CA GLN A 96 14.31 -9.00 -4.53
C GLN A 96 14.61 -8.92 -3.03
N GLN A 97 14.47 -7.78 -2.34
CA GLN A 97 14.92 -7.69 -0.93
C GLN A 97 13.83 -7.79 0.14
N ASN A 98 12.56 -7.50 -0.15
CA ASN A 98 11.52 -7.48 0.90
C ASN A 98 10.21 -8.17 0.49
N GLY A 99 10.04 -9.45 0.84
CA GLY A 99 8.76 -10.17 1.06
C GLY A 99 7.75 -10.33 -0.11
N LEU A 100 7.67 -9.38 -1.03
CA LEU A 100 6.70 -9.25 -2.11
C LEU A 100 6.82 -10.43 -3.09
N LEU A 101 8.04 -10.77 -3.52
CA LEU A 101 8.26 -11.92 -4.40
C LEU A 101 7.88 -13.25 -3.77
N GLN A 102 8.11 -13.43 -2.47
CA GLN A 102 7.81 -14.70 -1.82
C GLN A 102 6.30 -14.95 -1.74
N GLU A 103 5.49 -13.89 -1.57
CA GLU A 103 4.04 -14.00 -1.57
C GLU A 103 3.42 -14.07 -2.98
N LEU A 104 4.12 -13.57 -4.01
CA LEU A 104 3.69 -13.67 -5.42
C LEU A 104 4.05 -15.00 -6.09
N ARG A 105 5.00 -15.77 -5.53
CA ARG A 105 5.46 -17.07 -6.06
C ARG A 105 4.68 -18.29 -5.52
N LYS A 106 3.68 -18.08 -4.66
CA LYS A 106 2.81 -19.13 -4.12
C LYS A 106 1.43 -19.07 -4.76
#